data_AF-A0A919WEJ1-F1
#
_entry.id   AF-A0A919WEJ1-F1
#
_cell.length_a   1.000
_cell.length_b   1.000
_cell.length_c   1.000
_cell.angle_alpha   90.00
_cell.angle_beta   90.00
_cell.angle_gamma   90.00
#
_symmetry.space_group_name_H-M   'P 1'
#
loop_
_entity.id
_entity.type
_entity.pdbx_description
1 polymer ?
#
loop_
_entity_poly.entity_id
_entity_poly.type
_entity_poly.pdbx_seq_one_letter_code
_entity_poly.pdbx_strand_id
1 'polypeptide(L)'
;MDLKTLEYLEERAKKARKIVDRIDELTYKAEKIYDTNQVCFTTKKTSVTLNGYELVTDIQKHVLEAINREISRLEKELAEL
;
A
#
# COMPACT_ATOMS: atom_id res chain seq x y z
N MET A 1 26.96 21.04 14.52
CA MET A 1 25.62 20.43 14.59
C MET A 1 25.51 19.79 15.96
N ASP A 2 24.43 20.05 16.71
CA ASP A 2 24.27 19.55 18.08
C ASP A 2 23.80 18.07 18.09
N LEU A 3 24.13 17.33 19.15
CA LEU A 3 23.76 15.92 19.35
C LEU A 3 22.24 15.73 19.26
N LYS A 4 21.46 16.65 19.85
CA LYS A 4 19.99 16.64 19.75
C LYS A 4 19.48 16.79 18.32
N THR A 5 20.19 17.56 17.50
CA THR A 5 19.84 17.72 16.08
C THR A 5 20.05 16.43 15.31
N LEU A 6 21.11 15.68 15.63
CA LEU A 6 21.40 14.36 15.03
C LEU A 6 20.34 13.32 15.43
N GLU A 7 19.98 13.24 16.71
CA GLU A 7 18.94 12.32 17.19
C GLU A 7 17.57 12.61 16.55
N TYR A 8 17.20 13.88 16.45
CA TYR A 8 15.95 14.30 15.80
C TYR A 8 15.91 13.91 14.31
N LEU A 9 17.01 14.11 13.59
CA LEU A 9 17.12 13.71 12.18
C LEU A 9 17.08 12.18 12.02
N GLU A 10 17.68 11.43 12.96
CA GLU A 10 17.65 9.97 12.94
C GLU A 10 16.23 9.42 13.15
N GLU A 11 15.47 9.96 14.11
CA GLU A 11 14.08 9.56 14.33
C GLU A 11 13.20 9.86 13.11
N ARG A 12 13.37 11.04 12.51
CA ARG A 12 12.66 11.45 11.30
C ARG A 12 13.00 10.54 10.13
N ALA A 13 14.27 10.20 9.93
CA ALA A 13 14.71 9.26 8.90
C ALA A 13 14.15 7.85 9.11
N LYS A 14 14.06 7.37 10.36
CA LYS A 14 13.44 6.07 10.68
C LYS A 14 11.95 6.04 10.34
N LYS A 15 11.21 7.11 10.65
CA LYS A 15 9.78 7.24 10.30
C LYS A 15 9.59 7.30 8.78
N ALA A 16 10.38 8.12 8.10
CA ALA A 16 10.36 8.23 6.64
C ALA A 16 10.59 6.87 5.95
N ARG A 17 11.59 6.09 6.40
CA ARG A 17 11.84 4.75 5.85
C ARG A 17 10.64 3.82 5.97
N LYS A 18 10.01 3.76 7.14
CA LYS A 18 8.82 2.91 7.34
C LYS A 18 7.67 3.27 6.40
N ILE A 19 7.50 4.56 6.12
CA ILE A 19 6.47 5.05 5.20
C ILE A 19 6.81 4.64 3.77
N VAL A 20 8.06 4.82 3.35
CA VAL A 20 8.55 4.42 2.03
C VAL A 20 8.44 2.90 1.85
N ASP A 21 8.89 2.10 2.81
CA ASP A 21 8.76 0.63 2.76
C ASP A 21 7.30 0.21 2.59
N ARG A 22 6.37 0.93 3.23
CA ARG A 22 4.93 0.66 3.10
C ARG A 22 4.36 1.06 1.74
N ILE A 23 4.84 2.16 1.16
CA ILE A 23 4.48 2.58 -0.20
C ILE A 23 4.98 1.55 -1.22
N ASP A 24 6.22 1.07 -1.08
CA ASP A 24 6.79 0.04 -1.96
C ASP A 24 5.99 -1.27 -1.88
N GLU A 25 5.62 -1.72 -0.66
CA GLU A 25 4.76 -2.90 -0.49
C GLU A 25 3.40 -2.74 -1.18
N LEU A 26 2.79 -1.56 -1.08
CA LEU A 26 1.48 -1.27 -1.68
C LEU A 26 1.56 -1.21 -3.20
N THR A 27 2.62 -0.58 -3.73
CA THR A 27 2.90 -0.51 -5.17
C THR A 27 3.12 -1.90 -5.75
N TYR A 28 3.93 -2.73 -5.10
CA TYR A 28 4.16 -4.12 -5.52
C TYR A 28 2.87 -4.95 -5.51
N LYS A 29 1.99 -4.73 -4.53
CA LYS A 29 0.66 -5.38 -4.50
C LYS A 29 -0.24 -4.87 -5.62
N ALA A 30 -0.21 -3.58 -5.94
CA ALA A 30 -0.97 -2.99 -7.04
C ALA A 30 -0.57 -3.60 -8.39
N GLU A 31 0.73 -3.76 -8.65
CA GLU A 31 1.22 -4.40 -9.87
C GLU A 31 0.71 -5.85 -10.01
N LYS A 32 0.76 -6.63 -8.92
CA LYS A 32 0.25 -8.01 -8.92
C LYS A 32 -1.26 -8.10 -9.17
N ILE A 33 -2.02 -7.09 -8.74
CA ILE A 33 -3.47 -7.06 -8.94
C ILE A 33 -3.79 -6.86 -10.42
N TYR A 34 -2.98 -6.09 -11.15
CA TYR A 34 -3.18 -5.83 -12.58
C TYR A 34 -3.11 -7.12 -13.43
N ASP A 35 -2.20 -8.04 -13.11
CA ASP A 35 -2.00 -9.30 -13.86
C ASP A 35 -2.91 -10.46 -13.40
N THR A 36 -3.87 -10.20 -12.52
CA THR A 36 -4.67 -11.26 -11.89
C THR A 36 -6.06 -11.43 -12.53
N ASN A 37 -6.40 -12.63 -13.00
CA ASN A 37 -7.72 -12.93 -13.58
C ASN A 37 -8.75 -13.51 -12.58
N GLN A 38 -8.42 -13.55 -11.29
CA GLN A 38 -9.26 -14.17 -10.26
C GLN A 38 -9.17 -13.40 -8.93
N VAL A 39 -10.29 -13.19 -8.24
CA VAL A 39 -10.27 -12.59 -6.90
C VAL A 39 -10.63 -13.65 -5.88
N CYS A 40 -9.73 -13.88 -4.92
CA CYS A 40 -9.98 -14.79 -3.80
C CYS A 40 -10.21 -14.02 -2.50
N PHE A 41 -11.40 -14.18 -1.94
CA PHE A 41 -11.74 -13.71 -0.60
C PHE A 41 -11.49 -14.83 0.40
N THR A 42 -10.36 -14.78 1.09
CA THR A 42 -10.00 -15.74 2.14
C THR A 42 -10.43 -15.21 3.50
N THR A 43 -11.26 -15.97 4.19
CA THR A 43 -11.57 -15.81 5.62
C THR A 43 -10.95 -16.96 6.42
N LYS A 44 -10.92 -16.85 7.75
CA LYS A 44 -10.36 -17.91 8.63
C LYS A 44 -11.02 -19.29 8.46
N LYS A 45 -12.25 -19.36 7.92
CA LYS A 45 -13.02 -20.60 7.78
C LYS A 45 -13.29 -21.01 6.34
N THR A 46 -13.31 -20.05 5.41
CA THR A 46 -13.72 -20.29 4.03
C THR A 46 -12.95 -19.37 3.09
N SER A 47 -12.62 -19.88 1.90
CA SER A 47 -12.18 -19.05 0.78
C SER A 47 -13.21 -19.09 -0.33
N VAL A 48 -13.61 -17.94 -0.83
CA VAL A 48 -14.50 -17.81 -2.00
C VAL A 48 -13.69 -17.20 -3.14
N THR A 49 -13.60 -17.91 -4.25
CA THR A 49 -12.92 -17.43 -5.46
C THR A 49 -13.97 -16.97 -6.45
N LEU A 50 -13.89 -15.71 -6.87
CA LEU A 50 -14.70 -15.15 -7.94
C LEU A 50 -13.92 -15.25 -9.25
N ASN A 51 -14.52 -15.96 -10.20
CA ASN A 51 -14.03 -16.08 -11.57
C ASN A 51 -15.05 -15.41 -12.49
N GLY A 52 -14.64 -14.37 -13.21
CA GLY A 52 -15.51 -13.64 -14.13
C GLY A 52 -14.96 -12.27 -14.46
N TYR A 53 -14.80 -11.98 -15.76
CA TYR A 53 -14.07 -10.81 -16.23
C TYR A 53 -14.62 -9.49 -15.69
N GLU A 54 -15.92 -9.19 -15.84
CA GLU A 54 -16.48 -7.88 -15.47
C GLU A 54 -16.39 -7.59 -13.96
N LEU A 55 -16.81 -8.54 -13.12
CA LEU A 55 -16.78 -8.37 -11.66
C LEU A 55 -15.35 -8.33 -11.11
N VAL A 56 -14.44 -9.12 -11.68
CA VAL A 56 -13.02 -9.10 -11.31
C VAL A 56 -12.40 -7.75 -11.70
N THR A 57 -12.70 -7.22 -12.89
CA THR A 57 -12.21 -5.91 -13.34
C THR A 57 -12.72 -4.77 -12.46
N ASP A 58 -14.00 -4.76 -12.08
CA ASP A 58 -14.55 -3.75 -11.18
C ASP A 58 -13.90 -3.81 -9.79
N ILE A 59 -13.71 -5.01 -9.24
CA ILE A 59 -13.02 -5.17 -7.95
C ILE A 59 -11.56 -4.71 -8.07
N GLN A 60 -10.84 -5.09 -9.12
CA GLN A 60 -9.47 -4.64 -9.37
C GLN A 60 -9.38 -3.12 -9.39
N LYS A 61 -10.28 -2.46 -10.13
CA LYS A 61 -10.32 -1.00 -10.22
C LYS A 61 -10.49 -0.35 -8.84
N HIS A 62 -11.47 -0.80 -8.06
CA HIS A 62 -11.71 -0.26 -6.71
C HIS A 62 -10.56 -0.53 -5.75
N VAL A 63 -9.93 -1.70 -5.81
CA VAL A 63 -8.77 -2.02 -4.98
C VAL A 63 -7.58 -1.13 -5.37
N LEU A 64 -7.33 -0.93 -6.66
CA LEU A 64 -6.29 -0.02 -7.15
C LEU A 64 -6.55 1.43 -6.71
N GLU A 65 -7.78 1.91 -6.81
CA GLU A 65 -8.16 3.25 -6.31
C GLU A 65 -7.93 3.37 -4.79
N ALA A 66 -8.26 2.35 -4.01
CA ALA A 66 -8.04 2.33 -2.58
C ALA A 66 -6.54 2.33 -2.23
N ILE A 67 -5.74 1.54 -2.95
CA ILE A 67 -4.28 1.52 -2.79
C ILE A 67 -3.68 2.89 -3.13
N ASN A 68 -4.07 3.49 -4.25
CA ASN A 68 -3.58 4.81 -4.66
C ASN A 68 -3.92 5.92 -3.66
N ARG A 69 -5.12 5.87 -3.06
CA ARG A 69 -5.51 6.80 -1.99
C ARG A 69 -4.64 6.62 -0.75
N GLU A 70 -4.35 5.38 -0.37
CA GLU A 70 -3.48 5.09 0.78
C GLU A 70 -2.04 5.54 0.51
N ILE A 71 -1.51 5.31 -0.69
CA ILE A 71 -0.19 5.81 -1.12
C ILE A 71 -0.17 7.34 -1.05
N SER A 72 -1.17 8.03 -1.61
CA SER A 72 -1.25 9.50 -1.56
C SER A 72 -1.29 10.04 -0.11
N ARG A 73 -1.94 9.32 0.81
CA ARG A 73 -1.96 9.69 2.23
C ARG A 73 -0.57 9.52 2.85
N LEU A 74 0.11 8.42 2.56
CA LEU A 74 1.46 8.12 3.04
C LEU A 74 2.50 9.10 2.47
N GLU A 75 2.39 9.48 1.20
CA GLU A 75 3.24 10.51 0.57
C GLU A 75 3.05 11.88 1.22
N LYS A 76 1.80 12.25 1.54
CA LYS A 76 1.51 13.48 2.27
C LYS A 76 2.10 13.46 3.69
N GLU A 77 1.95 12.34 4.39
CA GLU A 77 2.55 12.14 5.72
C GLU A 77 4.08 12.23 5.67
N LEU A 78 4.71 11.72 4.61
CA LEU A 78 6.15 11.84 4.38
C LEU A 78 6.59 13.29 4.12
N ALA A 79 5.78 14.08 3.39
CA ALA A 79 6.06 15.48 3.10
C ALA A 79 5.89 16.41 4.32
N GLU A 80 5.03 16.04 5.26
CA GLU A 80 4.78 16.77 6.52
C GLU A 80 5.75 16.38 7.64
N LEU A 81 6.47 15.25 7.49
CA LEU A 81 7.51 14.74 8.41
C LEU A 81 8.74 15.63 8.40
#